data_AF-A0A673HHD3-F1
#
_entry.id   AF-A0A673HHD3-F1
#
_cell.length_a   1.000
_cell.length_b   1.000
_cell.length_c   1.000
_cell.angle_alpha   90.00
_cell.angle_beta   90.00
_cell.angle_gamma   90.00
#
_symmetry.space_group_name_H-M   'P 1'
#
loop_
_entity.id
_entity.type
_entity.pdbx_description
1 polymer ?
#
loop_
_entity_poly.entity_id
_entity_poly.type
_entity_poly.pdbx_seq_one_letter_code
_entity_poly.pdbx_strand_id
1 'polypeptide(L)'
;DRVELLHTKLQAYTQFGLPKVPSQLAFHQDSWEEEEEEPNLTLEDSWRQLLEDPELFLCGLLNLQDNSLLLEVEPARLFSNIHDIVHLHSTLWVQVMFPVLEKARSTQSLIDPADLEQGFSTFASRFQPYMRYCMEEESCMEYMRSLLRDNEIFKIYITWAETNKQCNRLKLADMLAKPHQRLTKYPLLLKTILKKTDDQTSKEALNNMVACVESFINSVDSQMRQKQEQQKLAAISARVESYEAVEGASEEVERALKEFNRIDLTAPMIDTSPEATRQLHLEGALRMKEGKDSRMDVYCFLFTDLLLITKPVKRLEKVKVIRQPLLLHNVVCRELKDTGEG
;
A
#
# COMPACT_ATOMS: atom_id res chain seq x y z
N ASP A 1 30.26 -20.44 13.83
CA ASP A 1 29.62 -20.19 12.52
C ASP A 1 28.18 -19.72 12.77
N ARG A 2 27.70 -18.65 12.11
CA ARG A 2 26.33 -18.13 12.32
C ARG A 2 25.27 -19.08 11.75
N VAL A 3 25.58 -19.82 10.68
CA VAL A 3 24.65 -20.77 10.04
C VAL A 3 24.43 -22.01 10.90
N GLU A 4 25.50 -22.57 11.47
CA GLU A 4 25.43 -23.69 12.40
C GLU A 4 24.65 -23.34 13.68
N LEU A 5 24.86 -22.13 14.22
CA LEU A 5 24.10 -21.62 15.36
C LEU A 5 22.61 -21.51 15.03
N LEU A 6 22.27 -20.99 13.84
CA LEU A 6 20.88 -20.94 13.37
C LEU A 6 20.26 -22.34 13.31
N HIS A 7 20.90 -23.31 12.65
CA HIS A 7 20.37 -24.67 12.54
C HIS A 7 20.12 -25.31 13.92
N THR A 8 21.04 -25.11 14.86
CA THR A 8 20.88 -25.60 16.24
C THR A 8 19.65 -25.00 16.91
N LYS A 9 19.40 -23.69 16.74
CA LYS A 9 18.22 -23.01 17.29
C LYS A 9 16.93 -23.46 16.64
N LEU A 10 16.90 -23.56 15.31
CA LEU A 10 15.72 -24.01 14.57
C LEU A 10 15.34 -25.45 14.92
N GLN A 11 16.33 -26.34 15.09
CA GLN A 11 16.10 -27.70 15.58
C GLN A 11 15.50 -27.72 16.99
N ALA A 12 16.00 -26.86 17.89
CA ALA A 12 15.41 -26.72 19.22
C ALA A 12 13.95 -26.24 19.17
N TYR A 13 13.63 -25.26 18.31
CA TYR A 13 12.25 -24.78 18.15
C TYR A 13 11.32 -25.85 17.58
N THR A 14 11.81 -26.68 16.66
CA THR A 14 11.05 -27.83 16.16
C THR A 14 10.77 -28.86 17.24
N GLN A 15 11.71 -29.08 18.16
CA GLN A 15 11.58 -30.10 19.21
C GLN A 15 10.77 -29.62 20.42
N PHE A 16 10.91 -28.35 20.81
CA PHE A 16 10.36 -27.81 22.06
C PHE A 16 9.27 -26.76 21.87
N GLY A 17 8.93 -26.43 20.62
CA GLY A 17 8.04 -25.33 20.27
C GLY A 17 8.77 -23.98 20.20
N LEU A 18 8.11 -22.99 19.60
CA LEU A 18 8.63 -21.62 19.54
C LEU A 18 8.67 -21.00 20.94
N PRO A 19 9.70 -20.22 21.27
CA PRO A 19 9.75 -19.52 22.55
C PRO A 19 8.64 -18.48 22.60
N LYS A 20 7.86 -18.50 23.70
CA LYS A 20 6.88 -17.45 23.98
C LYS A 20 7.63 -16.14 24.27
N VAL A 21 7.18 -15.03 23.68
CA VAL A 21 7.76 -13.69 23.92
C VAL A 21 7.72 -13.40 25.43
N PRO A 22 8.74 -12.71 26.00
CA PRO A 22 8.66 -12.18 27.37
C PRO A 22 7.35 -11.43 27.59
N SER A 23 6.83 -11.49 28.82
CA SER A 23 5.46 -11.11 29.23
C SER A 23 5.12 -9.60 29.15
N GLN A 24 5.42 -8.95 28.04
CA GLN A 24 4.93 -7.60 27.74
C GLN A 24 3.88 -7.52 26.64
N LEU A 25 3.42 -8.65 26.09
CA LEU A 25 2.08 -8.84 25.50
C LEU A 25 2.02 -10.28 24.97
N ALA A 26 1.80 -11.23 25.88
CA ALA A 26 1.32 -12.55 25.48
C ALA A 26 -0.21 -12.45 25.40
N PHE A 27 -0.76 -12.53 24.18
CA PHE A 27 -2.20 -12.75 24.02
C PHE A 27 -2.48 -14.18 24.49
N HIS A 28 -3.11 -14.29 25.65
CA HIS A 28 -3.42 -15.58 26.25
C HIS A 28 -4.39 -16.35 25.34
N GLN A 29 -3.87 -17.46 24.82
CA GLN A 29 -4.50 -18.76 24.60
C GLN A 29 -5.97 -18.88 25.07
N ASP A 30 -6.90 -19.03 24.13
CA ASP A 30 -8.20 -19.66 24.38
C ASP A 30 -8.24 -21.04 23.71
N SER A 31 -8.27 -22.05 24.57
CA SER A 31 -8.30 -23.48 24.29
C SER A 31 -9.65 -23.91 23.72
N TRP A 32 -9.71 -24.37 22.46
CA TRP A 32 -10.66 -25.37 21.97
C TRP A 32 -10.07 -26.06 20.73
N GLU A 33 -9.14 -27.00 20.94
CA GLU A 33 -8.95 -28.11 20.00
C GLU A 33 -9.82 -29.26 20.51
N GLU A 34 -10.93 -29.54 19.85
CA GLU A 34 -11.38 -30.90 19.57
C GLU A 34 -12.65 -30.89 18.69
N GLU A 35 -12.59 -31.76 17.68
CA GLU A 35 -13.70 -32.40 16.95
C GLU A 35 -14.38 -31.67 15.77
N GLU A 36 -13.93 -32.13 14.60
CA GLU A 36 -14.69 -32.67 13.45
C GLU A 36 -15.87 -31.92 12.81
N GLU A 37 -15.77 -31.86 11.48
CA GLU A 37 -16.82 -31.90 10.46
C GLU A 37 -18.14 -31.15 10.75
N GLU A 38 -18.23 -29.89 10.30
CA GLU A 38 -19.37 -29.38 9.52
C GLU A 38 -19.01 -28.06 8.82
N PRO A 39 -19.49 -27.79 7.59
CA PRO A 39 -19.25 -26.52 6.91
C PRO A 39 -20.26 -25.47 7.40
N ASN A 40 -20.21 -25.08 8.67
CA ASN A 40 -21.02 -23.99 9.21
C ASN A 40 -20.23 -23.21 10.28
N LEU A 41 -20.14 -21.88 10.13
CA LEU A 41 -19.51 -20.89 11.03
C LEU A 41 -17.97 -20.70 11.01
N THR A 42 -17.34 -20.78 9.83
CA THR A 42 -15.89 -20.52 9.60
C THR A 42 -15.40 -19.07 9.78
N LEU A 43 -16.21 -18.19 10.38
CA LEU A 43 -15.86 -16.77 10.55
C LEU A 43 -14.88 -16.55 11.71
N GLU A 44 -15.00 -17.32 12.80
CA GLU A 44 -14.14 -17.21 13.99
C GLU A 44 -12.70 -17.68 13.69
N ASP A 45 -12.54 -18.83 13.04
CA ASP A 45 -11.23 -19.40 12.69
C ASP A 45 -10.46 -18.51 11.68
N SER A 46 -11.18 -17.92 10.73
CA SER A 46 -10.56 -17.01 9.75
C SER A 46 -9.97 -15.75 10.40
N TRP A 47 -10.47 -15.33 11.56
CA TRP A 47 -9.92 -14.19 12.31
C TRP A 47 -8.69 -14.60 13.10
N ARG A 48 -8.74 -15.73 13.79
CA ARG A 48 -7.61 -16.27 14.56
C ARG A 48 -6.38 -16.48 13.68
N GLN A 49 -6.56 -17.03 12.48
CA GLN A 49 -5.48 -17.18 11.50
C GLN A 49 -4.82 -15.86 11.05
N LEU A 50 -5.55 -14.73 11.10
CA LEU A 50 -4.98 -13.42 10.75
C LEU A 50 -4.08 -12.87 11.88
N LEU A 51 -4.27 -13.34 13.11
CA LEU A 51 -3.49 -12.98 14.30
C LEU A 51 -2.30 -13.93 14.48
N GLU A 52 -2.52 -15.24 14.29
CA GLU A 52 -1.54 -16.29 14.59
C GLU A 52 -0.38 -16.37 13.57
N ASP A 53 -0.65 -16.16 12.28
CA ASP A 53 0.39 -16.35 11.25
C ASP A 53 1.53 -15.31 11.40
N PRO A 54 1.28 -13.98 11.40
CA PRO A 54 2.36 -13.00 11.46
C PRO A 54 3.15 -13.06 12.77
N GLU A 55 2.47 -13.44 13.86
CA GLU A 55 3.09 -13.60 15.17
C GLU A 55 4.12 -14.72 15.19
N LEU A 56 3.91 -15.82 14.44
CA LEU A 56 4.87 -16.91 14.31
C LEU A 56 6.23 -16.43 13.76
N PHE A 57 6.20 -15.70 12.64
CA PHE A 57 7.40 -15.22 11.97
C PHE A 57 8.06 -14.07 12.74
N LEU A 58 7.25 -13.20 13.34
CA LEU A 58 7.80 -12.11 14.12
C LEU A 58 8.43 -12.61 15.43
N CYS A 59 7.76 -13.49 16.16
CA CYS A 59 8.31 -14.09 17.38
C CYS A 59 9.57 -14.90 17.08
N GLY A 60 9.57 -15.70 16.02
CA GLY A 60 10.76 -16.44 15.60
C GLY A 60 11.93 -15.53 15.28
N LEU A 61 11.68 -14.43 14.55
CA LEU A 61 12.70 -13.43 14.22
C LEU A 61 13.26 -12.75 15.48
N LEU A 62 12.40 -12.25 16.38
CA LEU A 62 12.83 -11.57 17.61
C LEU A 62 13.67 -12.49 18.51
N ASN A 63 13.26 -13.75 18.65
CA ASN A 63 14.03 -14.74 19.42
C ASN A 63 15.41 -15.04 18.80
N LEU A 64 15.51 -15.07 17.47
CA LEU A 64 16.81 -15.20 16.80
C LEU A 64 17.68 -13.96 17.03
N GLN A 65 17.08 -12.76 17.05
CA GLN A 65 17.77 -11.50 17.37
C GLN A 65 18.33 -11.46 18.79
N ASP A 66 17.60 -11.99 19.78
CA ASP A 66 18.11 -12.15 21.14
C ASP A 66 19.36 -13.05 21.22
N ASN A 67 19.54 -13.91 20.21
CA ASN A 67 20.71 -14.78 20.05
C ASN A 67 21.75 -14.22 19.06
N SER A 68 21.71 -12.91 18.78
CA SER A 68 22.62 -12.22 17.86
C SER A 68 22.56 -12.70 16.39
N LEU A 69 21.44 -13.29 15.99
CA LEU A 69 21.16 -13.68 14.60
C LEU A 69 20.15 -12.70 13.98
N LEU A 70 20.27 -12.42 12.68
CA LEU A 70 19.32 -11.58 11.94
C LEU A 70 19.12 -10.16 12.52
N LEU A 71 20.12 -9.60 13.21
CA LEU A 71 20.06 -8.23 13.76
C LEU A 71 19.91 -7.17 12.67
N GLU A 72 20.34 -7.48 11.45
CA GLU A 72 20.20 -6.65 10.26
C GLU A 72 18.77 -6.61 9.68
N VAL A 73 17.90 -7.52 10.11
CA VAL A 73 16.51 -7.60 9.64
C VAL A 73 15.65 -6.72 10.52
N GLU A 74 15.11 -5.65 9.96
CA GLU A 74 14.27 -4.69 10.69
C GLU A 74 12.81 -5.18 10.68
N PRO A 75 12.23 -5.61 11.82
CA PRO A 75 10.87 -6.18 11.83
C PRO A 75 9.81 -5.18 11.38
N ALA A 76 9.95 -3.91 11.74
CA ALA A 76 9.04 -2.84 11.34
C ALA A 76 9.03 -2.60 9.83
N ARG A 77 10.13 -2.86 9.11
CA ARG A 77 10.20 -2.77 7.65
C ARG A 77 9.68 -4.02 6.95
N LEU A 78 9.70 -5.17 7.63
CA LEU A 78 9.22 -6.44 7.11
C LEU A 78 7.71 -6.61 7.28
N PHE A 79 7.16 -6.13 8.40
CA PHE A 79 5.76 -6.34 8.78
C PHE A 79 4.93 -5.05 8.92
N SER A 80 5.51 -3.86 8.65
CA SER A 80 4.83 -2.57 8.83
C SER A 80 4.20 -2.46 10.23
N ASN A 81 2.95 -2.02 10.30
CA ASN A 81 2.14 -1.91 11.51
C ASN A 81 1.17 -3.09 11.70
N ILE A 82 1.59 -4.32 11.36
CA ILE A 82 0.73 -5.52 11.47
C ILE A 82 0.10 -5.68 12.86
N HIS A 83 0.80 -5.32 13.93
CA HIS A 83 0.25 -5.38 15.29
C HIS A 83 -0.97 -4.48 15.50
N ASP A 84 -1.00 -3.31 14.85
CA ASP A 84 -2.16 -2.43 14.93
C ASP A 84 -3.37 -3.05 14.20
N ILE A 85 -3.12 -3.76 13.10
CA ILE A 85 -4.14 -4.51 12.36
C ILE A 85 -4.70 -5.66 13.20
N VAL A 86 -3.81 -6.41 13.85
CA VAL A 86 -4.16 -7.49 14.79
C VAL A 86 -5.04 -6.93 15.92
N HIS A 87 -4.58 -5.86 16.58
CA HIS A 87 -5.31 -5.22 17.68
C HIS A 87 -6.68 -4.67 17.25
N LEU A 88 -6.76 -4.05 16.08
CA LEU A 88 -8.01 -3.59 15.46
C LEU A 88 -9.01 -4.73 15.33
N HIS A 89 -8.59 -5.88 14.79
CA HIS A 89 -9.48 -7.02 14.57
C HIS A 89 -9.91 -7.68 15.88
N SER A 90 -9.00 -7.82 16.85
CA SER A 90 -9.35 -8.26 18.20
C SER A 90 -10.39 -7.35 18.84
N THR A 91 -10.24 -6.04 18.69
CA THR A 91 -11.17 -5.06 19.23
C THR A 91 -12.53 -5.11 18.51
N LEU A 92 -12.55 -5.25 17.19
CA LEU A 92 -13.79 -5.44 16.42
C LEU A 92 -14.52 -6.71 16.88
N TRP A 93 -13.80 -7.81 17.12
CA TRP A 93 -14.40 -9.04 17.61
C TRP A 93 -15.05 -8.85 18.96
N VAL A 94 -14.28 -8.40 19.96
CA VAL A 94 -14.74 -8.27 21.34
C VAL A 94 -15.87 -7.25 21.48
N GLN A 95 -15.80 -6.14 20.74
CA GLN A 95 -16.75 -5.03 20.90
C GLN A 95 -17.97 -5.11 19.98
N VAL A 96 -17.90 -5.84 18.87
CA VAL A 96 -18.98 -5.88 17.87
C VAL A 96 -19.48 -7.30 17.62
N MET A 97 -18.60 -8.22 17.23
CA MET A 97 -19.04 -9.55 16.79
C MET A 97 -19.51 -10.40 17.97
N PHE A 98 -18.72 -10.44 19.04
CA PHE A 98 -19.00 -11.28 20.20
C PHE A 98 -20.33 -10.91 20.90
N PRO A 99 -20.65 -9.63 21.16
CA PRO A 99 -21.94 -9.27 21.78
C PRO A 99 -23.16 -9.68 20.93
N VAL A 100 -23.07 -9.58 19.61
CA VAL A 100 -24.16 -10.01 18.71
C VAL A 100 -24.33 -11.53 18.73
N LEU A 101 -23.21 -12.27 18.74
CA LEU A 101 -23.21 -13.73 18.88
C LEU A 101 -23.76 -14.18 20.23
N GLU A 102 -23.35 -13.54 21.32
CA GLU A 102 -23.81 -13.83 22.67
C GLU A 102 -25.31 -13.58 22.82
N LYS A 103 -25.80 -12.45 22.28
CA LYS A 103 -27.23 -12.13 22.23
C LYS A 103 -28.00 -13.25 21.53
N ALA A 104 -27.63 -13.60 20.29
CA ALA A 104 -28.29 -14.65 19.51
C ALA A 104 -28.29 -16.02 20.22
N ARG A 105 -27.17 -16.39 20.86
CA ARG A 105 -27.06 -17.62 21.66
C ARG A 105 -28.00 -17.58 22.87
N SER A 106 -28.02 -16.48 23.61
CA SER A 106 -28.84 -16.32 24.83
C SER A 106 -30.34 -16.33 24.53
N THR A 107 -30.75 -15.78 23.38
CA THR A 107 -32.15 -15.73 22.93
C THR A 107 -32.55 -16.95 22.10
N GLN A 108 -31.61 -17.86 21.82
CA GLN A 108 -31.80 -19.00 20.92
C GLN A 108 -32.38 -18.59 19.56
N SER A 109 -31.95 -17.44 19.04
CA SER A 109 -32.41 -16.89 17.77
C SER A 109 -31.29 -16.89 16.73
N LEU A 110 -31.66 -16.71 15.46
CA LEU A 110 -30.68 -16.41 14.42
C LEU A 110 -30.03 -15.04 14.71
N ILE A 111 -28.82 -14.86 14.18
CA ILE A 111 -28.12 -13.57 14.21
C ILE A 111 -28.90 -12.59 13.33
N ASP A 112 -29.26 -11.44 13.91
CA ASP A 112 -29.81 -10.31 13.18
C ASP A 112 -28.66 -9.43 12.66
N PRO A 113 -28.48 -9.28 11.34
CA PRO A 113 -27.45 -8.40 10.78
C PRO A 113 -27.59 -6.93 11.21
N ALA A 114 -28.80 -6.47 11.55
CA ALA A 114 -29.01 -5.11 12.04
C ALA A 114 -28.26 -4.84 13.35
N ASP A 115 -28.05 -5.86 14.19
CA ASP A 115 -27.29 -5.72 15.44
C ASP A 115 -25.80 -5.38 15.20
N LEU A 116 -25.27 -5.64 14.00
CA LEU A 116 -23.90 -5.31 13.62
C LEU A 116 -23.74 -3.87 13.11
N GLU A 117 -24.84 -3.21 12.71
CA GLU A 117 -24.81 -1.91 12.02
C GLU A 117 -24.06 -0.84 12.81
N GLN A 118 -24.34 -0.75 14.11
CA GLN A 118 -23.69 0.23 14.98
C GLN A 118 -22.17 0.04 15.02
N GLY A 119 -21.68 -1.20 15.02
CA GLY A 119 -20.25 -1.49 14.96
C GLY A 119 -19.62 -1.05 13.64
N PHE A 120 -20.26 -1.38 12.51
CA PHE A 120 -19.78 -1.02 11.18
C PHE A 120 -19.97 0.47 10.82
N SER A 121 -20.86 1.20 11.51
CA SER A 121 -20.92 2.66 11.38
C SER A 121 -19.60 3.34 11.78
N THR A 122 -18.84 2.68 12.67
CA THR A 122 -17.50 3.12 13.12
C THR A 122 -16.35 2.48 12.33
N PHE A 123 -16.64 1.82 11.21
CA PHE A 123 -15.63 1.08 10.43
C PHE A 123 -14.48 1.99 10.01
N ALA A 124 -14.77 3.17 9.43
CA ALA A 124 -13.74 4.07 8.94
C ALA A 124 -12.76 4.53 10.04
N SER A 125 -13.22 4.79 11.27
CA SER A 125 -12.36 5.21 12.37
C SER A 125 -11.56 4.04 12.97
N ARG A 126 -12.20 2.88 13.13
CA ARG A 126 -11.54 1.66 13.63
C ARG A 126 -10.49 1.15 12.65
N PHE A 127 -10.76 1.25 11.35
CA PHE A 127 -9.92 0.68 10.30
C PHE A 127 -8.75 1.57 9.86
N GLN A 128 -8.58 2.76 10.43
CA GLN A 128 -7.48 3.67 10.10
C GLN A 128 -6.08 3.02 10.03
N PRO A 129 -5.68 2.05 10.89
CA PRO A 129 -4.41 1.33 10.74
C PRO A 129 -4.15 0.73 9.36
N TYR A 130 -5.20 0.35 8.61
CA TYR A 130 -5.07 -0.15 7.24
C TYR A 130 -4.52 0.89 6.26
N MET A 131 -4.71 2.19 6.51
CA MET A 131 -4.16 3.24 5.67
C MET A 131 -2.64 3.14 5.60
N ARG A 132 -1.99 2.95 6.75
CA ARG A 132 -0.54 2.78 6.80
C ARG A 132 -0.11 1.46 6.17
N TYR A 133 -0.76 0.36 6.55
CA TYR A 133 -0.37 -0.97 6.09
C TYR A 133 -0.41 -1.07 4.55
N CYS A 134 -1.53 -0.68 3.93
CA CYS A 134 -1.69 -0.72 2.48
C CYS A 134 -0.70 0.21 1.74
N MET A 135 -0.30 1.32 2.36
CA MET A 135 0.71 2.23 1.80
C MET A 135 2.14 1.70 1.84
N GLU A 136 2.43 0.82 2.79
CA GLU A 136 3.77 0.26 3.03
C GLU A 136 3.90 -1.18 2.49
N GLU A 137 2.79 -1.84 2.15
CA GLU A 137 2.74 -3.25 1.72
C GLU A 137 3.78 -3.58 0.62
N GLU A 138 3.82 -2.84 -0.48
CA GLU A 138 4.77 -3.10 -1.56
C GLU A 138 6.23 -2.89 -1.11
N SER A 139 6.48 -1.92 -0.23
CA SER A 139 7.83 -1.71 0.31
C SER A 139 8.26 -2.82 1.27
N CYS A 140 7.32 -3.39 2.04
CA CYS A 140 7.57 -4.56 2.88
C CYS A 140 7.87 -5.79 2.01
N MET A 141 7.08 -5.98 0.95
CA MET A 141 7.27 -7.07 -0.01
C MET A 141 8.62 -6.97 -0.72
N GLU A 142 9.01 -5.77 -1.16
CA GLU A 142 10.31 -5.57 -1.80
C GLU A 142 11.48 -5.78 -0.82
N TYR A 143 11.34 -5.30 0.43
CA TYR A 143 12.34 -5.55 1.46
C TYR A 143 12.48 -7.06 1.74
N MET A 144 11.37 -7.78 1.90
CA MET A 144 11.36 -9.23 2.03
C MET A 144 12.06 -9.92 0.86
N ARG A 145 11.73 -9.56 -0.40
CA ARG A 145 12.37 -10.13 -1.60
C ARG A 145 13.88 -9.88 -1.60
N SER A 146 14.31 -8.68 -1.20
CA SER A 146 15.73 -8.33 -1.09
C SER A 146 16.44 -9.21 -0.05
N LEU A 147 15.84 -9.41 1.12
CA LEU A 147 16.40 -10.28 2.17
C LEU A 147 16.49 -11.75 1.72
N LEU A 148 15.45 -12.26 1.04
CA LEU A 148 15.47 -13.64 0.52
C LEU A 148 16.51 -13.86 -0.57
N ARG A 149 16.90 -12.80 -1.30
CA ARG A 149 17.93 -12.85 -2.34
C ARG A 149 19.33 -12.71 -1.75
N ASP A 150 19.51 -11.76 -0.84
CA ASP A 150 20.83 -11.27 -0.43
C ASP A 150 21.27 -11.80 0.95
N ASN A 151 20.35 -12.36 1.75
CA ASN A 151 20.62 -12.87 3.11
C ASN A 151 20.31 -14.37 3.25
N GLU A 152 21.36 -15.19 3.20
CA GLU A 152 21.25 -16.66 3.30
C GLU A 152 20.69 -17.13 4.65
N ILE A 153 21.08 -16.49 5.76
CA ILE A 153 20.59 -16.82 7.12
C ILE A 153 19.08 -16.56 7.20
N PHE A 154 18.61 -15.43 6.65
CA PHE A 154 17.19 -15.12 6.59
C PHE A 154 16.44 -16.12 5.72
N LYS A 155 16.99 -16.49 4.57
CA LYS A 155 16.38 -17.50 3.69
C LYS A 155 16.22 -18.85 4.36
N ILE A 156 17.23 -19.31 5.12
CA ILE A 156 17.14 -20.56 5.91
C ILE A 156 16.02 -20.44 6.95
N TYR A 157 15.98 -19.33 7.68
CA TYR A 157 14.94 -19.07 8.68
C TYR A 157 13.52 -19.10 8.08
N ILE A 158 13.28 -18.38 6.97
CA ILE A 158 11.97 -18.36 6.32
C ILE A 158 11.58 -19.73 5.78
N THR A 159 12.51 -20.45 5.14
CA THR A 159 12.25 -21.80 4.64
C THR A 159 11.85 -22.74 5.78
N TRP A 160 12.51 -22.65 6.94
CA TRP A 160 12.14 -23.42 8.12
C TRP A 160 10.77 -22.99 8.66
N ALA A 161 10.51 -21.69 8.79
CA ALA A 161 9.26 -21.17 9.34
C ALA A 161 8.05 -21.60 8.48
N GLU A 162 8.19 -21.56 7.14
CA GLU A 162 7.14 -22.00 6.21
C GLU A 162 6.84 -23.52 6.28
N THR A 163 7.72 -24.33 6.86
CA THR A 163 7.44 -25.77 7.10
C THR A 163 6.60 -26.04 8.35
N ASN A 164 6.37 -25.02 9.19
CA ASN A 164 5.54 -25.16 10.38
C ASN A 164 4.09 -25.46 9.98
N LYS A 165 3.47 -26.44 10.65
CA LYS A 165 2.07 -26.82 10.41
C LYS A 165 1.10 -25.65 10.61
N GLN A 166 1.40 -24.73 11.53
CA GLN A 166 0.59 -23.54 11.79
C GLN A 166 0.52 -22.61 10.57
N CYS A 167 1.55 -22.57 9.73
CA CYS A 167 1.54 -21.77 8.49
C CYS A 167 0.53 -22.26 7.46
N ASN A 168 -0.05 -23.46 7.61
CA ASN A 168 -1.01 -24.05 6.66
C ASN A 168 -0.57 -23.95 5.19
N ARG A 169 0.74 -24.18 4.93
CA ARG A 169 1.41 -24.06 3.61
C ARG A 169 1.47 -22.66 3.00
N LEU A 170 1.14 -21.62 3.76
CA LEU A 170 1.26 -20.24 3.33
C LEU A 170 2.71 -19.79 3.39
N LYS A 171 3.12 -19.02 2.39
CA LYS A 171 4.43 -18.37 2.38
C LYS A 171 4.36 -17.04 3.11
N LEU A 172 5.52 -16.52 3.52
CA LEU A 172 5.60 -15.18 4.12
C LEU A 172 4.97 -14.11 3.22
N ALA A 173 5.17 -14.21 1.91
CA ALA A 173 4.57 -13.32 0.92
C ALA A 173 3.03 -13.33 0.96
N ASP A 174 2.43 -14.52 1.08
CA ASP A 174 0.97 -14.67 1.15
C ASP A 174 0.43 -14.03 2.42
N MET A 175 1.17 -14.19 3.53
CA MET A 175 0.82 -13.62 4.83
C MET A 175 0.88 -12.09 4.85
N LEU A 176 1.91 -11.50 4.23
CA LEU A 176 1.99 -10.04 4.11
C LEU A 176 0.83 -9.46 3.27
N ALA A 177 0.31 -10.22 2.30
CA ALA A 177 -0.85 -9.82 1.51
C ALA A 177 -2.20 -10.04 2.22
N LYS A 178 -2.26 -10.87 3.28
CA LYS A 178 -3.52 -11.24 3.96
C LYS A 178 -4.31 -10.06 4.50
N PRO A 179 -3.71 -9.05 5.16
CA PRO A 179 -4.47 -7.91 5.68
C PRO A 179 -5.26 -7.22 4.57
N HIS A 180 -4.62 -6.89 3.46
CA HIS A 180 -5.27 -6.24 2.32
C HIS A 180 -6.39 -7.14 1.77
N GLN A 181 -6.11 -8.43 1.54
CA GLN A 181 -7.13 -9.39 1.11
C GLN A 181 -8.30 -9.49 2.09
N ARG A 182 -8.06 -9.36 3.39
CA ARG A 182 -9.12 -9.37 4.41
C ARG A 182 -9.98 -8.12 4.33
N LEU A 183 -9.36 -6.95 4.14
CA LEU A 183 -10.07 -5.69 4.00
C LEU A 183 -11.09 -5.76 2.85
N THR A 184 -10.68 -6.28 1.69
CA THR A 184 -11.54 -6.40 0.50
C THR A 184 -12.58 -7.52 0.58
N LYS A 185 -12.47 -8.44 1.56
CA LYS A 185 -13.47 -9.49 1.79
C LYS A 185 -14.72 -9.00 2.53
N TYR A 186 -14.64 -7.94 3.33
CA TYR A 186 -15.80 -7.46 4.10
C TYR A 186 -17.02 -7.12 3.24
N PRO A 187 -16.90 -6.33 2.14
CA PRO A 187 -18.05 -6.06 1.28
C PRO A 187 -18.64 -7.34 0.67
N LEU A 188 -17.80 -8.32 0.31
CA LEU A 188 -18.25 -9.58 -0.30
C LEU A 188 -19.05 -10.43 0.69
N LEU A 189 -18.59 -10.51 1.94
CA LEU A 189 -19.29 -11.21 3.02
C LEU A 189 -20.63 -10.55 3.33
N LEU A 190 -20.64 -9.23 3.53
CA LEU A 190 -21.87 -8.47 3.80
C LEU A 190 -22.88 -8.58 2.65
N LYS A 191 -22.43 -8.48 1.39
CA LYS A 191 -23.29 -8.69 0.21
C LYS A 191 -23.83 -10.13 0.11
N THR A 192 -23.08 -11.12 0.58
CA THR A 192 -23.55 -12.51 0.62
C THR A 192 -24.64 -12.70 1.67
N ILE A 193 -24.50 -12.07 2.84
CA ILE A 193 -25.54 -12.04 3.89
C ILE A 193 -26.78 -11.32 3.34
N LEU A 194 -26.60 -10.14 2.73
CA LEU A 194 -27.69 -9.36 2.12
C LEU A 194 -28.54 -10.16 1.13
N LYS A 195 -27.92 -10.99 0.29
CA LYS A 195 -28.64 -11.86 -0.66
C LYS A 195 -29.52 -12.92 0.00
N LYS A 196 -29.23 -13.28 1.25
CA LYS A 196 -29.92 -14.31 2.03
C LYS A 196 -30.84 -13.73 3.11
N THR A 197 -30.89 -12.40 3.23
CA THR A 197 -31.76 -11.70 4.18
C THR A 197 -33.05 -11.32 3.46
N ASP A 198 -34.21 -11.58 4.07
CA ASP A 198 -35.52 -11.20 3.51
C ASP A 198 -36.08 -9.92 4.16
N ASP A 199 -35.85 -9.75 5.47
CA ASP A 199 -36.31 -8.61 6.25
C ASP A 199 -35.75 -7.28 5.73
N GLN A 200 -36.64 -6.28 5.61
CA GLN A 200 -36.32 -5.00 5.00
C GLN A 200 -35.40 -4.16 5.90
N THR A 201 -35.61 -4.18 7.22
CA THR A 201 -34.79 -3.44 8.18
C THR A 201 -33.34 -3.94 8.16
N SER A 202 -33.17 -5.26 8.18
CA SER A 202 -31.88 -5.93 8.10
C SER A 202 -31.18 -5.67 6.76
N LYS A 203 -31.93 -5.62 5.64
CA LYS A 203 -31.39 -5.25 4.32
C LYS A 203 -30.87 -3.82 4.29
N GLU A 204 -31.60 -2.88 4.88
CA GLU A 204 -31.18 -1.48 4.96
C GLU A 204 -29.89 -1.34 5.76
N ALA A 205 -29.83 -1.98 6.94
CA ALA A 205 -28.62 -2.04 7.75
C ALA A 205 -27.43 -2.63 6.98
N LEU A 206 -27.62 -3.75 6.27
CA LEU A 206 -26.57 -4.35 5.45
C LEU A 206 -26.10 -3.45 4.31
N ASN A 207 -26.99 -2.75 3.62
CA ASN A 207 -26.61 -1.78 2.59
C ASN A 207 -25.79 -0.62 3.17
N ASN A 208 -26.18 -0.10 4.34
CA ASN A 208 -25.44 0.94 5.05
C ASN A 208 -24.03 0.46 5.44
N MET A 209 -23.92 -0.75 5.99
CA MET A 209 -22.64 -1.36 6.33
C MET A 209 -21.74 -1.55 5.10
N VAL A 210 -22.28 -2.07 4.00
CA VAL A 210 -21.54 -2.22 2.73
C VAL A 210 -21.03 -0.86 2.25
N ALA A 211 -21.88 0.17 2.24
CA ALA A 211 -21.50 1.51 1.81
C ALA A 211 -20.38 2.10 2.70
N CYS A 212 -20.45 1.91 4.02
CA CYS A 212 -19.40 2.36 4.95
C CYS A 212 -18.05 1.69 4.66
N VAL A 213 -18.04 0.37 4.48
CA VAL A 213 -16.82 -0.40 4.20
C VAL A 213 -16.25 -0.03 2.84
N GLU A 214 -17.07 0.03 1.79
CA GLU A 214 -16.63 0.38 0.43
C GLU A 214 -16.10 1.82 0.36
N SER A 215 -16.74 2.77 1.06
CA SER A 215 -16.26 4.15 1.17
C SER A 215 -14.85 4.20 1.78
N PHE A 216 -14.60 3.43 2.85
CA PHE A 216 -13.28 3.33 3.45
C PHE A 216 -12.24 2.71 2.50
N ILE A 217 -12.57 1.61 1.82
CA ILE A 217 -11.68 0.96 0.85
C ILE A 217 -11.33 1.93 -0.29
N ASN A 218 -12.33 2.62 -0.84
CA ASN A 218 -12.12 3.63 -1.88
C ASN A 218 -11.20 4.76 -1.40
N SER A 219 -11.27 5.15 -0.11
CA SER A 219 -10.36 6.12 0.49
C SER A 219 -8.93 5.59 0.54
N VAL A 220 -8.72 4.32 0.94
CA VAL A 220 -7.40 3.66 0.93
C VAL A 220 -6.82 3.70 -0.49
N ASP A 221 -7.60 3.22 -1.46
CA ASP A 221 -7.18 3.13 -2.86
C ASP A 221 -6.86 4.50 -3.45
N SER A 222 -7.66 5.51 -3.12
CA SER A 222 -7.45 6.89 -3.58
C SER A 222 -6.14 7.45 -3.05
N GLN A 223 -5.86 7.28 -1.76
CA GLN A 223 -4.60 7.75 -1.19
C GLN A 223 -3.41 6.95 -1.77
N MET A 224 -3.55 5.64 -1.98
CA MET A 224 -2.49 4.82 -2.58
C MET A 224 -2.15 5.30 -3.99
N ARG A 225 -3.17 5.57 -4.82
CA ARG A 225 -2.99 6.17 -6.14
C ARG A 225 -2.31 7.54 -6.03
N GLN A 226 -2.76 8.40 -5.11
CA GLN A 226 -2.18 9.73 -4.92
C GLN A 226 -0.68 9.65 -4.58
N LYS A 227 -0.29 8.77 -3.66
CA LYS A 227 1.12 8.53 -3.30
C LYS A 227 1.93 8.05 -4.52
N GLN A 228 1.41 7.13 -5.31
CA GLN A 228 2.07 6.64 -6.53
C GLN A 228 2.26 7.77 -7.56
N GLU A 229 1.23 8.60 -7.78
CA GLU A 229 1.34 9.74 -8.70
C GLU A 229 2.35 10.78 -8.19
N GLN A 230 2.38 11.08 -6.89
CA GLN A 230 3.39 11.95 -6.29
C GLN A 230 4.81 11.40 -6.46
N GLN A 231 5.02 10.09 -6.29
CA GLN A 231 6.31 9.45 -6.51
C GLN A 231 6.76 9.53 -7.97
N LYS A 232 5.84 9.31 -8.93
CA LYS A 232 6.13 9.49 -10.36
C LYS A 232 6.51 10.94 -10.67
N LEU A 233 5.76 11.91 -10.16
CA LEU A 233 6.08 13.34 -10.33
C LEU A 233 7.43 13.71 -9.73
N ALA A 234 7.77 13.20 -8.54
CA ALA A 234 9.06 13.42 -7.91
C ALA A 234 10.21 12.84 -8.75
N ALA A 235 10.04 11.64 -9.30
CA ALA A 235 11.02 11.03 -10.20
C ALA A 235 11.23 11.84 -11.49
N ILE A 236 10.15 12.37 -12.07
CA ILE A 236 10.24 13.27 -13.24
C ILE A 236 10.90 14.58 -12.85
N SER A 237 10.53 15.16 -11.71
CA SER A 237 11.12 16.41 -11.20
C SER A 237 12.63 16.27 -10.99
N ALA A 238 13.11 15.11 -10.54
CA ALA A 238 14.54 14.83 -10.40
C ALA A 238 15.30 14.77 -11.75
N ARG A 239 14.60 14.48 -12.86
CA ARG A 239 15.15 14.53 -14.23
C ARG A 239 15.19 15.95 -14.80
N VAL A 240 14.34 16.86 -14.30
CA VAL A 240 14.18 18.24 -14.81
C VAL A 240 15.07 19.19 -14.01
N GLU A 241 16.18 19.64 -14.60
CA GLU A 241 17.28 20.25 -13.83
C GLU A 241 17.24 21.79 -13.79
N SER A 242 16.99 22.44 -14.93
CA SER A 242 17.06 23.90 -15.08
C SER A 242 15.92 24.44 -15.94
N TYR A 243 15.40 25.60 -15.55
CA TYR A 243 14.45 26.39 -16.33
C TYR A 243 15.20 27.52 -17.06
N GLU A 244 15.46 27.33 -18.36
CA GLU A 244 16.17 28.31 -19.21
C GLU A 244 15.21 29.02 -20.19
N ALA A 245 13.92 29.06 -19.89
CA ALA A 245 12.95 29.71 -20.77
C ALA A 245 13.06 31.24 -20.80
N VAL A 246 13.81 31.83 -19.86
CA VAL A 246 14.01 33.29 -19.73
C VAL A 246 15.50 33.58 -19.80
N GLU A 247 15.93 34.23 -20.88
CA GLU A 247 17.32 34.71 -21.06
C GLU A 247 17.50 36.04 -20.31
N GLY A 248 18.56 36.15 -19.51
CA GLY A 248 18.88 37.39 -18.79
C GLY A 248 19.64 38.37 -19.68
N ALA A 249 19.41 39.67 -19.52
CA ALA A 249 20.13 40.69 -20.30
C ALA A 249 21.63 40.83 -19.91
N SER A 250 22.05 40.22 -18.79
CA SER A 250 23.44 40.18 -18.32
C SER A 250 23.68 38.96 -17.42
N GLU A 251 24.95 38.58 -17.23
CA GLU A 251 25.35 37.47 -16.35
C GLU A 251 24.91 37.67 -14.88
N GLU A 252 24.87 38.92 -14.41
CA GLU A 252 24.35 39.25 -13.08
C GLU A 252 22.84 39.00 -12.96
N VAL A 253 22.08 39.34 -14.01
CA VAL A 253 20.64 39.10 -14.09
C VAL A 253 20.36 37.60 -14.21
N GLU A 254 21.11 36.86 -15.04
CA GLU A 254 20.97 35.39 -15.13
C GLU A 254 21.25 34.70 -13.79
N ARG A 255 22.30 35.14 -13.08
CA ARG A 255 22.63 34.62 -11.76
C ARG A 255 21.52 34.89 -10.75
N ALA A 256 20.90 36.08 -10.78
CA ALA A 256 19.76 36.41 -9.93
C ALA A 256 18.49 35.62 -10.30
N LEU A 257 18.22 35.43 -11.59
CA LEU A 257 17.03 34.69 -12.08
C LEU A 257 17.14 33.18 -11.80
N LYS A 258 18.35 32.63 -11.69
CA LYS A 258 18.59 31.20 -11.45
C LYS A 258 17.90 30.65 -10.21
N GLU A 259 17.73 31.45 -9.16
CA GLU A 259 17.03 31.05 -7.94
C GLU A 259 15.51 30.89 -8.14
N PHE A 260 14.94 31.65 -9.08
CA PHE A 260 13.51 31.65 -9.42
C PHE A 260 13.18 30.72 -10.59
N ASN A 261 14.19 30.25 -11.31
CA ASN A 261 14.09 29.35 -12.46
C ASN A 261 13.98 27.88 -12.03
N ARG A 262 13.00 27.58 -11.17
CA ARG A 262 12.65 26.22 -10.75
C ARG A 262 11.19 25.95 -11.05
N ILE A 263 10.92 24.78 -11.60
CA ILE A 263 9.56 24.28 -11.78
C ILE A 263 9.27 23.23 -10.73
N ASP A 264 8.20 23.44 -9.97
CA ASP A 264 7.70 22.45 -9.03
C ASP A 264 6.53 21.70 -9.66
N LEU A 265 6.79 20.48 -10.14
CA LEU A 265 5.75 19.63 -10.72
C LEU A 265 4.83 19.01 -9.65
N THR A 266 5.18 19.15 -8.37
CA THR A 266 4.38 18.70 -7.23
C THR A 266 3.46 19.79 -6.68
N ALA A 267 3.64 21.04 -7.12
CA ALA A 267 2.75 22.14 -6.77
C ALA A 267 1.31 21.89 -7.28
N PRO A 268 0.28 22.37 -6.55
CA PRO A 268 -1.11 22.24 -6.96
C PRO A 268 -1.36 22.76 -8.39
N MET A 269 -2.27 22.11 -9.10
CA MET A 269 -2.71 22.57 -10.42
C MET A 269 -3.53 23.85 -10.28
N ILE A 270 -3.24 24.85 -11.12
CA ILE A 270 -3.97 26.13 -11.13
C ILE A 270 -5.44 25.87 -11.52
N ASP A 271 -6.37 26.59 -10.89
CA ASP A 271 -7.82 26.51 -11.14
C ASP A 271 -8.42 25.09 -11.02
N THR A 272 -7.75 24.20 -10.28
CA THR A 272 -8.19 22.83 -10.02
C THR A 272 -8.36 22.64 -8.51
N SER A 273 -9.16 21.64 -8.08
CA SER A 273 -9.31 21.35 -6.66
C SER A 273 -7.95 20.99 -6.02
N PRO A 274 -7.67 21.40 -4.77
CA PRO A 274 -6.41 21.09 -4.08
C PRO A 274 -6.10 19.60 -3.95
N GLU A 275 -7.13 18.76 -4.01
CA GLU A 275 -7.04 17.30 -3.95
C GLU A 275 -6.59 16.68 -5.28
N ALA A 276 -6.68 17.41 -6.39
CA ALA A 276 -6.24 16.93 -7.69
C ALA A 276 -4.71 16.90 -7.78
N THR A 277 -4.18 15.75 -8.19
CA THR A 277 -2.74 15.54 -8.38
C THR A 277 -2.41 15.55 -9.87
N ARG A 278 -1.38 16.30 -10.26
CA ARG A 278 -0.88 16.32 -11.63
C ARG A 278 -0.47 14.91 -12.07
N GLN A 279 -0.88 14.47 -13.24
CA GLN A 279 -0.50 13.14 -13.77
C GLN A 279 0.24 13.29 -15.08
N LEU A 280 1.27 12.46 -15.30
CA LEU A 280 1.94 12.36 -16.58
C LEU A 280 1.09 11.49 -17.52
N HIS A 281 0.62 12.05 -18.63
CA HIS A 281 -0.11 11.32 -19.66
C HIS A 281 0.80 10.71 -20.72
N LEU A 282 1.79 11.47 -21.18
CA LEU A 282 2.71 11.03 -22.23
C LEU A 282 4.05 11.74 -22.10
N GLU A 283 5.14 11.04 -22.38
CA GLU A 283 6.46 11.65 -22.60
C GLU A 283 7.11 11.07 -23.85
N GLY A 284 7.95 11.87 -24.53
CA GLY A 284 8.62 11.38 -25.74
C GLY A 284 9.49 12.40 -26.46
N ALA A 285 10.36 11.88 -27.31
CA ALA A 285 11.19 12.66 -28.21
C ALA A 285 10.36 13.18 -29.38
N LEU A 286 10.44 14.48 -29.64
CA LEU A 286 9.75 15.17 -30.74
C LEU A 286 10.73 16.10 -31.46
N ARG A 287 10.36 16.53 -32.67
CA ARG A 287 11.11 17.53 -33.44
C ARG A 287 10.29 18.82 -33.52
N MET A 288 10.81 19.88 -32.92
CA MET A 288 10.17 21.19 -32.89
C MET A 288 10.74 22.07 -34.00
N LYS A 289 9.87 22.72 -34.78
CA LYS A 289 10.25 23.75 -35.76
C LYS A 289 10.16 25.13 -35.12
N GLU A 290 11.24 25.90 -35.21
CA GLU A 290 11.31 27.28 -34.74
C GLU A 290 11.69 28.19 -35.91
N GLY A 291 10.79 29.08 -36.33
CA GLY A 291 11.00 29.87 -37.56
C GLY A 291 10.97 29.04 -38.84
N LYS A 292 11.49 29.61 -39.95
CA LYS A 292 11.35 29.01 -41.29
C LYS A 292 12.25 27.78 -41.48
N ASP A 293 13.51 27.87 -41.02
CA ASP A 293 14.56 26.88 -41.30
C ASP A 293 15.18 26.21 -40.06
N SER A 294 14.81 26.60 -38.83
CA SER A 294 15.34 25.94 -37.63
C SER A 294 14.42 24.81 -37.18
N ARG A 295 15.02 23.63 -36.99
CA ARG A 295 14.39 22.45 -36.39
C ARG A 295 15.31 21.95 -35.29
N MET A 296 14.74 21.60 -34.14
CA MET A 296 15.50 21.08 -33.02
C MET A 296 14.82 19.86 -32.41
N ASP A 297 15.63 18.92 -31.94
CA ASP A 297 15.16 17.77 -31.20
C ASP A 297 14.87 18.19 -29.75
N VAL A 298 13.67 17.85 -29.30
CA VAL A 298 13.16 18.14 -27.96
C VAL A 298 12.63 16.87 -27.33
N TYR A 299 12.48 16.90 -26.01
CA TYR A 299 11.80 15.86 -25.26
C TYR A 299 10.66 16.51 -24.50
N CYS A 300 9.44 16.02 -24.69
CA CYS A 300 8.24 16.64 -24.15
C CYS A 300 7.61 15.78 -23.05
N PHE A 301 7.00 16.44 -22.07
CA PHE A 301 6.18 15.82 -21.03
C PHE A 301 4.80 16.45 -21.06
N LEU A 302 3.79 15.65 -21.36
CA LEU A 302 2.39 16.03 -21.34
C LEU A 302 1.78 15.58 -20.01
N PHE A 303 1.42 16.54 -19.17
CA PHE A 303 0.68 16.31 -17.94
C PHE A 303 -0.80 16.62 -18.10
N THR A 304 -1.59 16.44 -17.03
CA THR A 304 -3.01 16.76 -16.97
C THR A 304 -3.34 18.25 -17.18
N ASP A 305 -2.45 19.16 -16.78
CA ASP A 305 -2.65 20.61 -16.85
C ASP A 305 -1.61 21.36 -17.68
N LEU A 306 -0.46 20.75 -17.97
CA LEU A 306 0.65 21.44 -18.60
C LEU A 306 1.43 20.56 -19.60
N LEU A 307 2.01 21.20 -20.61
CA LEU A 307 2.98 20.61 -21.53
C LEU A 307 4.36 21.25 -21.31
N LEU A 308 5.34 20.43 -20.95
CA LEU A 308 6.75 20.84 -20.87
C LEU A 308 7.48 20.47 -22.15
N ILE A 309 8.27 21.44 -22.65
CA ILE A 309 9.19 21.24 -23.76
C ILE A 309 10.60 21.37 -23.22
N THR A 310 11.37 20.28 -23.33
CA THR A 310 12.70 20.18 -22.75
C THR A 310 13.75 19.77 -23.78
N LYS A 311 15.03 19.95 -23.43
CA LYS A 311 16.17 19.49 -24.23
C LYS A 311 17.05 18.57 -23.38
N PRO A 312 17.54 17.44 -23.93
CA PRO A 312 18.47 16.58 -23.23
C PRO A 312 19.76 17.30 -22.84
N VAL A 313 20.25 17.03 -21.63
CA VAL A 313 21.56 17.47 -21.14
C VAL A 313 22.54 16.32 -21.34
N LYS A 314 23.59 16.54 -22.14
CA LYS A 314 24.48 15.52 -22.74
C LYS A 314 25.18 14.55 -21.75
N ARG A 315 25.06 14.71 -20.42
CA ARG A 315 25.89 13.99 -19.44
C ARG A 315 25.14 13.20 -18.36
N LEU A 316 23.82 13.34 -18.18
CA LEU A 316 23.16 12.85 -16.96
C LEU A 316 21.74 12.26 -17.11
N GLU A 317 21.27 11.91 -18.32
CA GLU A 317 19.84 11.56 -18.57
C GLU A 317 18.84 12.61 -18.07
N LYS A 318 19.33 13.82 -17.81
CA LYS A 318 18.56 14.97 -17.36
C LYS A 318 18.11 15.80 -18.53
N VAL A 319 17.06 16.57 -18.31
CA VAL A 319 16.48 17.48 -19.28
C VAL A 319 16.41 18.88 -18.70
N LYS A 320 16.55 19.88 -19.58
CA LYS A 320 16.36 21.28 -19.24
C LYS A 320 15.12 21.84 -19.93
N VAL A 321 14.33 22.61 -19.22
CA VAL A 321 13.13 23.26 -19.77
C VAL A 321 13.58 24.43 -20.64
N ILE A 322 13.19 24.42 -21.92
CA ILE A 322 13.63 25.42 -22.92
C ILE A 322 12.52 26.36 -23.37
N ARG A 323 11.29 26.15 -22.88
CA ARG A 323 10.11 26.98 -23.16
C ARG A 323 9.29 27.15 -21.89
N GLN A 324 8.53 28.24 -21.83
CA GLN A 324 7.55 28.43 -20.77
C GLN A 324 6.57 27.24 -20.75
N PRO A 325 6.22 26.69 -19.57
CA PRO A 325 5.26 25.60 -19.47
C PRO A 325 3.95 26.03 -20.09
N LEU A 326 3.44 25.23 -21.03
CA LEU A 326 2.19 25.56 -21.72
C LEU A 326 1.02 25.01 -20.93
N LEU A 327 0.22 25.88 -20.33
CA LEU A 327 -1.00 25.49 -19.64
C LEU A 327 -2.02 24.97 -20.66
N LEU A 328 -2.44 23.71 -20.50
CA LEU A 328 -3.22 23.01 -21.51
C LEU A 328 -4.56 23.66 -21.82
N HIS A 329 -5.18 24.34 -20.86
CA HIS A 329 -6.42 25.09 -21.09
C HIS A 329 -6.27 26.24 -22.09
N ASN A 330 -5.03 26.71 -22.33
CA ASN A 330 -4.70 27.75 -23.32
C ASN A 330 -4.12 27.19 -24.62
N VAL A 331 -3.95 25.87 -24.74
CA VAL A 331 -3.34 25.24 -25.91
C VAL A 331 -4.41 24.88 -26.93
N VAL A 332 -4.22 25.33 -28.18
CA VAL A 332 -5.06 24.94 -29.32
C VAL A 332 -4.25 24.05 -30.25
N CYS A 333 -4.70 22.81 -30.43
CA CYS A 333 -4.09 21.89 -31.39
C CYS A 333 -4.69 22.12 -32.78
N ARG A 334 -3.83 22.24 -33.80
CA ARG A 334 -4.23 22.28 -35.20
C ARG A 334 -3.34 21.37 -36.00
N GLU A 335 -3.95 20.52 -36.80
CA GLU A 335 -3.24 19.74 -37.79
C GLU A 335 -2.63 20.69 -38.83
N LEU A 336 -1.32 20.60 -39.02
CA LEU A 336 -0.67 21.30 -40.11
C LEU A 336 -1.03 20.56 -41.39
N LYS A 337 -1.68 21.26 -42.32
CA LYS A 337 -1.80 20.75 -43.69
C LYS A 337 -0.37 20.57 -44.19
N ASP A 338 -0.07 19.32 -44.51
CA ASP A 338 1.23 18.87 -44.99
C ASP A 338 1.83 19.94 -45.93
N THR A 339 2.86 20.64 -45.48
CA THR A 339 3.71 21.36 -46.42
C THR A 339 4.57 20.27 -47.05
N GLY A 340 3.97 19.56 -48.00
CA GLY A 340 4.69 18.59 -48.81
C GLY A 340 5.97 19.25 -49.31
N GLU A 341 7.11 18.65 -48.96
CA GLU A 341 8.40 18.70 -49.65
C GLU A 341 9.45 17.99 -48.78
N GLY A 342 9.91 16.82 -49.26
CA GLY A 342 11.17 16.18 -48.87
C GLY A 342 11.05 14.83 -48.19
#